data_AF-A0A315X7K0-F1
#
_entry.id   AF-A0A315X7K0-F1
#
_cell.length_a   1.000
_cell.length_b   1.000
_cell.length_c   1.000
_cell.angle_alpha   90.00
_cell.angle_beta   90.00
_cell.angle_gamma   90.00
#
_symmetry.space_group_name_H-M   'P 1'
#
loop_
_entity.id
_entity.type
_entity.pdbx_description
1 polymer ?
#
loop_
_entity_poly.entity_id
_entity_poly.type
_entity_poly.pdbx_seq_one_letter_code
_entity_poly.pdbx_strand_id
1 'polypeptide(L)'
;MAEIDSADVRNAESTRRWLSSRQDLWGASANNDTLIETLTRFCQFAGKSPDEMVDDCLRPGKAGETLTLRTRARRQYMDLIELFEGAVRSRPQGNIARSFLIHNGIAMNPGILP
;
A
#
# COMPACT_ATOMS: atom_id res chain seq x y z
N MET A 1 -9.85 -17.83 8.02
CA MET A 1 -9.16 -16.65 7.42
C MET A 1 -7.70 -16.80 7.77
N ALA A 2 -6.80 -16.73 6.79
CA ALA A 2 -5.37 -16.78 7.08
C ALA A 2 -5.00 -15.56 7.95
N GLU A 3 -4.28 -15.79 9.04
CA GLU A 3 -3.78 -14.73 9.89
C GLU A 3 -2.62 -14.05 9.13
N ILE A 4 -2.81 -12.80 8.70
CA ILE A 4 -1.75 -12.05 8.01
C ILE A 4 -0.71 -11.64 9.05
N ASP A 5 0.50 -12.18 8.96
CA ASP A 5 1.59 -11.85 9.88
C ASP A 5 2.61 -10.87 9.26
N SER A 6 3.50 -10.34 10.11
CA SER A 6 4.51 -9.36 9.70
C SER A 6 5.58 -9.91 8.75
N ALA A 7 5.88 -11.20 8.81
CA ALA A 7 6.81 -11.87 7.90
C ALA A 7 6.20 -12.02 6.50
N ASP A 8 4.92 -12.38 6.40
CA ASP A 8 4.19 -12.40 5.13
C ASP A 8 4.20 -11.01 4.49
N VAL A 9 3.86 -9.98 5.27
CA VAL A 9 3.84 -8.59 4.79
C VAL A 9 5.22 -8.14 4.35
N ARG A 10 6.29 -8.49 5.06
CA ARG A 10 7.67 -8.17 4.71
C ARG A 10 8.14 -8.86 3.43
N ASN A 11 7.63 -10.07 3.15
CA ASN A 11 8.04 -10.88 2.01
C ASN A 11 7.26 -10.59 0.72
N ALA A 12 6.11 -9.93 0.82
CA ALA A 12 5.31 -9.50 -0.33
C ALA A 12 6.12 -8.62 -1.30
N GLU A 13 5.91 -8.81 -2.60
CA GLU A 13 6.66 -8.12 -3.65
C GLU A 13 6.37 -6.60 -3.61
N SER A 14 5.10 -6.24 -3.48
CA SER A 14 4.66 -4.84 -3.36
C SER A 14 5.25 -4.12 -2.14
N THR A 15 5.47 -4.84 -1.02
CA THR A 15 6.13 -4.29 0.17
C THR A 15 7.61 -4.06 -0.08
N ARG A 16 8.32 -5.02 -0.69
CA ARG A 16 9.74 -4.87 -1.01
C ARG A 16 9.98 -3.71 -1.96
N ARG A 17 9.14 -3.57 -2.99
CA ARG A 17 9.14 -2.42 -3.91
C ARG A 17 8.95 -1.11 -3.16
N TRP A 18 7.95 -1.02 -2.29
CA TRP A 18 7.68 0.17 -1.47
C TRP A 18 8.87 0.56 -0.58
N LEU A 19 9.46 -0.40 0.12
CA LEU A 19 10.62 -0.16 0.99
C LEU A 19 11.84 0.28 0.17
N SER A 20 12.10 -0.35 -0.98
CA SER A 20 13.19 0.05 -1.88
C SER A 20 13.01 1.49 -2.36
N SER A 21 11.82 1.86 -2.86
CA SER A 21 11.55 3.23 -3.32
C SER A 21 11.69 4.28 -2.21
N ARG A 22 11.50 3.91 -0.94
CA ARG A 22 11.69 4.81 0.19
C ARG A 22 13.16 4.95 0.58
N GLN A 23 13.94 3.87 0.49
CA GLN A 23 15.39 3.92 0.71
C GLN A 23 16.07 4.82 -0.32
N ASP A 24 15.64 4.78 -1.58
CA ASP A 24 16.19 5.63 -2.65
C ASP A 24 15.97 7.13 -2.37
N LEU A 25 14.87 7.49 -1.71
CA LEU A 25 14.51 8.89 -1.43
C LEU A 25 15.09 9.40 -0.11
N TRP A 26 15.13 8.57 0.94
CA TRP A 26 15.44 9.01 2.32
C TRP A 26 16.68 8.34 2.95
N GLY A 27 17.33 7.41 2.24
CA GLY A 27 18.52 6.69 2.72
C GLY A 27 18.21 5.54 3.69
N ALA A 28 19.24 4.78 4.05
CA ALA A 28 19.14 3.51 4.80
C ALA A 28 18.74 3.64 6.29
N SER A 29 18.44 4.83 6.80
CA SER A 29 18.11 5.04 8.22
C SER A 29 16.61 4.95 8.55
N ALA A 30 15.76 4.70 7.56
CA ALA A 30 14.33 4.54 7.79
C ALA A 30 14.06 3.27 8.62
N ASN A 31 13.47 3.44 9.81
CA ASN A 31 13.04 2.33 10.66
C ASN A 31 11.92 1.55 9.95
N ASN A 32 12.29 0.45 9.29
CA ASN A 32 11.37 -0.38 8.53
C ASN A 32 10.41 -1.19 9.41
N ASP A 33 10.72 -1.42 10.69
CA ASP A 33 9.89 -2.27 11.55
C ASP A 33 8.55 -1.61 11.86
N THR A 34 8.53 -0.30 12.17
CA THR A 34 7.29 0.44 12.37
C THR A 34 6.45 0.51 11.09
N LEU A 35 7.09 0.57 9.92
CA LEU A 35 6.41 0.56 8.63
C LEU A 35 5.72 -0.78 8.37
N ILE A 36 6.45 -1.88 8.58
CA ILE A 36 5.92 -3.24 8.45
C ILE A 36 4.81 -3.50 9.45
N GLU A 37 4.99 -3.14 10.73
CA GLU A 37 3.98 -3.33 11.76
C GLU A 37 2.69 -2.57 11.43
N THR A 38 2.80 -1.31 10.99
CA THR A 38 1.65 -0.51 10.60
C THR A 38 0.96 -1.08 9.37
N LEU A 39 1.72 -1.48 8.35
CA LEU A 39 1.16 -2.09 7.14
C LEU A 39 0.49 -3.42 7.46
N THR A 40 1.04 -4.21 8.38
CA THR A 40 0.45 -5.48 8.85
C THR A 40 -0.90 -5.25 9.50
N ARG A 41 -1.00 -4.28 10.41
CA ARG A 41 -2.29 -3.89 11.02
C ARG A 41 -3.30 -3.45 9.97
N PHE A 42 -2.86 -2.69 8.96
CA PHE A 42 -3.75 -2.27 7.88
C PHE A 42 -4.20 -3.46 7.01
N CYS A 43 -3.31 -4.40 6.67
CA CYS A 43 -3.65 -5.61 5.94
C CYS A 43 -4.68 -6.47 6.71
N GLN A 44 -4.48 -6.62 8.02
CA GLN A 44 -5.44 -7.30 8.91
C GLN A 44 -6.78 -6.57 8.95
N PHE A 45 -6.77 -5.23 9.03
CA PHE A 45 -7.99 -4.40 9.01
C PHE A 45 -8.76 -4.51 7.69
N ALA A 46 -8.03 -4.57 6.56
CA ALA A 46 -8.62 -4.74 5.23
C ALA A 46 -9.00 -6.20 4.92
N GLY A 47 -8.47 -7.18 5.67
CA GLY A 47 -8.59 -8.60 5.39
C GLY A 47 -7.91 -9.04 4.10
N LYS A 48 -6.81 -8.35 3.72
CA LYS A 48 -6.14 -8.48 2.43
C LYS A 48 -4.63 -8.39 2.60
N SER A 49 -3.89 -9.25 1.89
CA SER A 49 -2.44 -9.16 1.81
C SER A 49 -1.98 -7.94 1.00
N PRO A 50 -0.71 -7.51 1.13
CA PRO A 50 -0.18 -6.38 0.36
C PRO A 50 -0.36 -6.53 -1.15
N ASP A 51 -0.03 -7.71 -1.70
CA ASP A 51 -0.09 -7.97 -3.13
C ASP A 51 -1.55 -8.04 -3.63
N GLU A 52 -2.47 -8.64 -2.86
CA GLU A 52 -3.90 -8.62 -3.20
C GLU A 52 -4.48 -7.20 -3.27
N MET A 53 -4.09 -6.31 -2.36
CA MET A 53 -4.54 -4.91 -2.41
C MET A 53 -4.07 -4.21 -3.67
N VAL A 54 -2.86 -4.53 -4.13
CA VAL A 54 -2.30 -3.98 -5.36
C VAL A 54 -3.01 -4.53 -6.59
N ASP A 55 -3.22 -5.85 -6.64
CA ASP A 55 -3.91 -6.53 -7.73
C ASP A 55 -5.39 -6.14 -7.83
N ASP A 56 -6.07 -5.86 -6.71
CA ASP A 56 -7.43 -5.33 -6.72
C ASP A 56 -7.49 -3.97 -7.43
N CYS A 57 -6.43 -3.17 -7.34
CA CYS A 57 -6.35 -1.83 -7.87
C CYS A 57 -5.79 -1.75 -9.29
N LEU A 58 -5.01 -2.72 -9.75
CA LEU A 58 -4.34 -2.69 -11.04
C LEU A 58 -4.82 -3.85 -11.92
N ARG A 59 -4.98 -3.60 -13.22
CA ARG A 59 -5.26 -4.67 -14.20
C ARG A 59 -4.43 -4.49 -15.45
N PRO A 60 -4.15 -5.56 -16.21
CA PRO A 60 -3.56 -5.43 -17.54
C PRO A 60 -4.41 -4.52 -18.43
N GLY A 61 -3.76 -3.58 -19.12
CA GLY A 61 -4.38 -2.75 -20.15
C GLY A 61 -4.71 -3.55 -21.42
N LYS A 62 -5.49 -2.94 -22.33
CA LYS A 62 -6.01 -3.61 -23.55
C LYS A 62 -4.93 -4.17 -24.48
N ALA A 63 -3.71 -3.64 -24.44
CA ALA A 63 -2.59 -4.08 -25.25
C ALA A 63 -1.47 -4.78 -24.44
N GLY A 64 -1.70 -5.09 -23.15
CA GLY A 64 -0.71 -5.74 -22.28
C GLY A 64 0.47 -4.86 -21.85
N GLU A 65 0.67 -3.70 -22.48
CA GLU A 65 1.87 -2.86 -22.28
C GLU A 65 1.81 -1.96 -21.03
N THR A 66 0.62 -1.69 -20.46
CA THR A 66 0.47 -0.81 -19.29
C THR A 66 -0.59 -1.29 -18.32
N LEU A 67 -0.30 -1.21 -17.01
CA LEU A 67 -1.29 -1.45 -15.97
C LEU A 67 -2.30 -0.30 -15.92
N THR A 68 -3.58 -0.63 -15.94
CA THR A 68 -4.69 0.32 -15.80
C THR A 68 -5.19 0.33 -14.36
N LEU A 69 -5.26 1.52 -13.77
CA LEU A 69 -5.81 1.75 -12.44
C LEU A 69 -7.35 1.56 -12.41
N ARG A 70 -7.83 0.76 -11.47
CA ARG A 70 -9.25 0.54 -11.20
C ARG A 70 -9.75 1.59 -10.20
N THR A 71 -10.26 2.71 -10.71
CA THR A 71 -10.68 3.88 -9.91
C THR A 71 -11.65 3.53 -8.77
N ARG A 72 -12.55 2.57 -8.97
CA ARG A 72 -13.48 2.11 -7.93
C ARG A 72 -12.75 1.40 -6.78
N ALA A 73 -11.87 0.45 -7.11
CA ALA A 73 -11.08 -0.28 -6.10
C ALA A 73 -10.16 0.68 -5.34
N ARG A 74 -9.47 1.60 -6.05
CA ARG A 74 -8.69 2.66 -5.42
C ARG A 74 -9.50 3.46 -4.41
N ARG A 75 -10.73 3.89 -4.76
CA ARG A 75 -11.58 4.67 -3.85
C ARG A 75 -11.90 3.86 -2.58
N GLN A 76 -12.24 2.58 -2.73
CA GLN A 76 -12.50 1.70 -1.58
C GLN A 76 -11.31 1.63 -0.62
N TYR A 77 -10.08 1.53 -1.14
CA TYR A 77 -8.88 1.54 -0.30
C TYR A 77 -8.57 2.90 0.33
N MET A 78 -8.92 4.02 -0.32
CA MET A 78 -8.82 5.35 0.30
C MET A 78 -9.79 5.48 1.48
N ASP A 79 -11.04 5.04 1.29
CA ASP A 79 -12.07 5.05 2.35
C ASP A 79 -11.65 4.13 3.51
N LEU A 80 -11.07 2.95 3.22
CA LEU A 80 -10.52 2.05 4.24
C LEU A 80 -9.36 2.67 5.03
N ILE A 81 -8.51 3.47 4.39
CA ILE A 81 -7.44 4.18 5.10
C ILE A 81 -8.03 5.23 6.06
N GLU A 82 -9.07 5.96 5.65
CA GLU A 82 -9.75 6.92 6.53
C GLU A 82 -10.40 6.22 7.73
N LEU A 83 -11.04 5.06 7.51
CA LEU A 83 -11.60 4.24 8.58
C LEU A 83 -10.51 3.69 9.52
N PHE A 84 -9.41 3.19 8.96
CA PHE A 84 -8.28 2.69 9.73
C PHE A 84 -7.66 3.82 10.58
N GLU A 85 -7.42 4.99 9.99
CA GLU A 85 -6.91 6.18 10.70
C GLU A 85 -7.79 6.55 11.89
N GLY A 86 -9.12 6.52 11.72
CA GLY A 86 -10.07 6.73 12.80
C GLY A 86 -10.03 5.64 13.88
N ALA A 87 -9.90 4.38 13.49
CA ALA A 87 -9.84 3.24 14.41
C ALA A 87 -8.57 3.26 15.29
N VAL A 88 -7.41 3.55 14.69
CA VAL A 88 -6.13 3.65 15.44
C VAL A 88 -5.87 5.04 16.03
N ARG A 89 -6.74 6.02 15.73
CA ARG A 89 -6.62 7.44 16.11
C ARG A 89 -5.25 8.03 15.79
N SER A 90 -4.69 7.66 14.65
CA SER A 90 -3.31 8.01 14.28
C SER A 90 -3.18 8.32 12.79
N ARG A 91 -3.18 9.61 12.47
CA ARG A 91 -2.90 10.12 11.12
C ARG A 91 -1.54 9.67 10.57
N PRO A 92 -0.45 9.62 11.36
CA PRO A 92 0.82 9.06 10.90
C PRO A 92 0.70 7.61 10.40
N GLN A 93 -0.08 6.75 11.08
CA GLN A 93 -0.27 5.37 10.63
C GLN A 93 -1.09 5.29 9.34
N GLY A 94 -2.14 6.11 9.20
CA GLY A 94 -2.88 6.25 7.93
C GLY A 94 -1.98 6.72 6.78
N ASN A 95 -1.04 7.62 7.04
CA ASN A 95 -0.06 8.08 6.05
C ASN A 95 0.91 6.98 5.61
N ILE A 96 1.27 6.05 6.50
CA ILE A 96 2.10 4.89 6.14
C ILE A 96 1.35 3.99 5.16
N ALA A 97 0.09 3.64 5.45
CA ALA A 97 -0.74 2.84 4.55
C ALA A 97 -0.94 3.53 3.18
N ARG A 98 -1.19 4.85 3.19
CA ARG A 98 -1.29 5.65 1.97
C ARG A 98 0.01 5.66 1.16
N SER A 99 1.16 5.83 1.83
CA SER A 99 2.47 5.78 1.18
C SER A 99 2.68 4.45 0.45
N PHE A 100 2.34 3.31 1.09
CA PHE A 100 2.40 2.00 0.44
C PHE A 100 1.64 1.96 -0.89
N LEU A 101 0.39 2.46 -0.92
CA LEU A 101 -0.41 2.50 -2.15
C LEU A 101 0.14 3.51 -3.18
N ILE A 102 0.75 4.62 -2.76
CA ILE A 102 1.36 5.60 -3.67
C ILE A 102 2.54 4.96 -4.42
N HIS A 103 3.47 4.33 -3.70
CA HIS A 103 4.68 3.75 -4.31
C HIS A 103 4.38 2.51 -5.17
N ASN A 104 3.23 1.87 -4.97
CA ASN A 104 2.71 0.83 -5.84
C ASN A 104 1.82 1.36 -6.99
N GLY A 105 1.73 2.68 -7.18
CA GLY A 105 1.07 3.32 -8.31
C GLY A 105 -0.46 3.41 -8.24
N ILE A 106 -1.02 3.26 -7.04
CA ILE A 106 -2.47 3.22 -6.82
C ILE A 106 -2.98 4.57 -6.35
N ALA A 107 -2.28 5.20 -5.41
CA ALA A 107 -2.68 6.47 -4.80
C ALA A 107 -1.93 7.68 -5.38
N MET A 108 -1.48 7.60 -6.64
CA MET A 108 -0.87 8.75 -7.31
C MET A 108 -1.91 9.89 -7.45
N ASN A 109 -1.45 11.13 -7.31
CA ASN A 109 -2.24 12.31 -7.61
C ASN A 109 -2.31 12.43 -9.15
N PRO A 110 -3.49 12.52 -9.78
CA PRO A 110 -3.62 12.52 -11.25
C PRO A 110 -2.91 13.68 -11.97
N GLY A 111 -2.35 14.66 -11.24
CA GLY A 111 -1.60 15.80 -11.79
C GLY A 111 -0.06 15.64 -11.80
N ILE A 112 0.49 14.47 -11.44
CA ILE A 112 1.93 14.21 -11.48
C ILE A 112 2.17 12.95 -12.34
N LEU A 113 2.02 13.12 -13.63
CA LEU A 113 2.74 12.34 -14.64
C LEU A 113 3.48 13.36 -15.51
N PRO A 114 4.76 13.13 -15.86
CA PRO A 114 5.40 13.86 -16.95
C PRO A 114 4.69 13.60 -18.29
#